data_AF-A0A255T082-F1
#
_entry.id   AF-A0A255T082-F1
#
_cell.length_a   1.000
_cell.length_b   1.000
_cell.length_c   1.000
_cell.angle_alpha   90.00
_cell.angle_beta   90.00
_cell.angle_gamma   90.00
#
_symmetry.space_group_name_H-M   'P 1'
#
loop_
_entity.id
_entity.type
_entity.pdbx_description
1 polymer ?
#
loop_
_entity_poly.entity_id
_entity_poly.type
_entity_poly.pdbx_seq_one_letter_code
_entity_poly.pdbx_strand_id
1 'polypeptide(L)'
;MTKKERLEAIIAHYSDGKPSIFARLIGVAPSTISSWLSRDTMDYDLLFAKCEMLSPSWLLTGEGEMLRNEGDEKTLCHQNSQESPIIGHFLNTIKEQAEEIGRLKARIEELERSRGDNAGHARSSGIADVG
;
A
#
# COMPACT_ATOMS: atom_id res chain seq x y z
N MET A 1 11.39 10.79 -20.77
CA MET A 1 12.58 9.93 -20.75
C MET A 1 12.32 8.69 -21.61
N THR A 2 13.17 8.42 -22.59
CA THR A 2 13.09 7.25 -23.49
C THR A 2 13.65 5.98 -22.81
N LYS A 3 13.48 4.79 -23.43
CA LYS A 3 14.05 3.54 -22.89
C LYS A 3 15.57 3.57 -22.99
N LYS A 4 16.10 4.11 -24.09
CA LYS A 4 17.52 4.34 -24.29
C LYS A 4 18.12 5.22 -23.19
N GLU A 5 17.52 6.38 -22.90
CA GLU A 5 18.03 7.28 -21.85
C GLU A 5 18.06 6.58 -20.48
N ARG A 6 17.04 5.76 -20.17
CA ARG A 6 17.01 4.96 -18.94
C ARG A 6 18.15 3.96 -18.90
N LEU A 7 18.35 3.24 -20.00
CA LEU A 7 19.43 2.27 -20.11
C LEU A 7 20.81 2.95 -19.98
N GLU A 8 21.01 4.11 -20.60
CA GLU A 8 22.24 4.90 -20.46
C GLU A 8 22.50 5.35 -19.02
N ALA A 9 21.47 5.80 -18.30
CA ALA A 9 21.58 6.15 -16.89
C ALA A 9 21.94 4.95 -16.00
N ILE A 10 21.37 3.77 -16.26
CA ILE A 10 21.73 2.53 -15.57
C ILE A 10 23.20 2.18 -15.85
N ILE A 11 23.62 2.21 -17.12
CA ILE A 11 25.01 1.95 -17.52
C ILE A 11 25.95 2.95 -16.84
N ALA A 12 25.58 4.23 -16.78
CA ALA A 12 26.35 5.27 -16.10
C ALA A 12 26.56 4.93 -14.63
N HIS A 13 25.51 4.51 -13.93
CA HIS A 13 25.57 4.19 -12.51
C HIS A 13 26.37 2.91 -12.20
N TYR A 14 26.13 1.83 -12.93
CA TYR A 14 26.71 0.52 -12.60
C TYR A 14 28.07 0.26 -13.26
N SER A 15 28.42 1.01 -14.29
CA SER A 15 29.63 0.75 -15.09
C SER A 15 30.43 1.99 -15.44
N ASP A 16 30.14 3.11 -14.79
CA ASP A 16 30.83 4.39 -15.04
C ASP A 16 30.74 4.78 -16.53
N GLY A 17 29.55 4.54 -17.12
CA GLY A 17 29.24 4.87 -18.50
C GLY A 17 29.87 3.95 -19.55
N LYS A 18 30.35 2.74 -19.17
CA LYS A 18 31.04 1.82 -20.09
C LYS A 18 30.16 0.60 -20.42
N PRO A 19 29.46 0.59 -21.59
CA PRO A 19 28.55 -0.48 -21.99
C PRO A 19 29.15 -1.88 -21.96
N SER A 20 30.43 -2.03 -22.32
CA SER A 20 31.13 -3.32 -22.31
C SER A 20 31.32 -3.89 -20.91
N ILE A 21 31.53 -3.02 -19.91
CA ILE A 21 31.65 -3.45 -18.50
C ILE A 21 30.26 -3.81 -17.98
N PHE A 22 29.25 -3.01 -18.31
CA PHE A 22 27.87 -3.31 -17.96
C PHE A 22 27.38 -4.65 -18.53
N ALA A 23 27.70 -4.93 -19.79
CA ALA A 23 27.37 -6.19 -20.44
C ALA A 23 27.95 -7.38 -19.67
N ARG A 24 29.21 -7.28 -19.24
CA ARG A 24 29.89 -8.30 -18.43
C ARG A 24 29.26 -8.43 -17.03
N LEU A 25 28.80 -7.33 -16.44
CA LEU A 25 28.15 -7.31 -15.12
C LEU A 25 26.83 -8.09 -15.16
N ILE A 26 25.99 -7.82 -16.16
CA ILE A 26 24.67 -8.46 -16.28
C ILE A 26 24.73 -9.84 -16.98
N GLY A 27 25.88 -10.19 -17.58
CA GLY A 27 26.13 -11.50 -18.19
C GLY A 27 25.70 -11.63 -19.65
N VAL A 28 25.68 -10.52 -20.40
CA VAL A 28 25.34 -10.51 -21.84
C VAL A 28 26.54 -10.12 -22.71
N ALA A 29 26.47 -10.41 -24.00
CA ALA A 29 27.47 -9.93 -24.96
C ALA A 29 27.41 -8.39 -25.10
N PRO A 30 28.54 -7.67 -25.24
CA PRO A 30 28.55 -6.20 -25.42
C PRO A 30 27.70 -5.71 -26.61
N SER A 31 27.64 -6.50 -27.67
CA SER A 31 26.79 -6.25 -28.84
C SER A 31 25.29 -6.17 -28.51
N THR A 32 24.85 -6.89 -27.47
CA THR A 32 23.47 -6.88 -26.98
C THR A 32 23.11 -5.50 -26.44
N ILE A 33 23.98 -4.91 -25.62
CA ILE A 33 23.79 -3.56 -25.06
C ILE A 33 23.75 -2.51 -26.19
N SER A 34 24.66 -2.62 -27.16
CA SER A 34 24.64 -1.73 -28.33
C SER A 34 23.34 -1.87 -29.12
N SER A 35 22.83 -3.09 -29.32
CA SER A 35 21.56 -3.33 -30.00
C SER A 35 20.38 -2.72 -29.25
N TRP A 36 20.35 -2.87 -27.93
CA TRP A 36 19.34 -2.27 -27.04
C TRP A 36 19.31 -0.75 -27.12
N LEU A 37 20.49 -0.11 -27.07
CA LEU A 37 20.62 1.33 -27.20
C LEU A 37 20.20 1.85 -28.58
N SER A 38 20.49 1.11 -29.66
CA SER A 38 20.10 1.51 -31.01
C SER A 38 18.61 1.31 -31.32
N ARG A 39 17.98 0.29 -30.74
CA ARG A 39 16.59 -0.10 -31.04
C ARG A 39 15.57 0.44 -30.04
N ASP A 40 16.02 1.19 -29.02
CA ASP A 40 15.19 1.64 -27.90
C ASP A 40 14.47 0.46 -27.22
N THR A 41 15.20 -0.63 -27.01
CA THR A 41 14.69 -1.85 -26.36
C THR A 41 15.57 -2.19 -25.15
N MET A 42 15.00 -2.87 -24.15
CA MET A 42 15.75 -3.34 -22.98
C MET A 42 15.03 -4.55 -22.40
N ASP A 43 15.78 -5.40 -21.71
CA ASP A 43 15.24 -6.56 -21.00
C ASP A 43 14.98 -6.16 -19.54
N TYR A 44 13.70 -5.95 -19.21
CA TYR A 44 13.29 -5.51 -17.88
C TYR A 44 13.56 -6.58 -16.81
N ASP A 45 13.30 -7.85 -17.12
CA ASP A 45 13.51 -8.97 -16.21
C ASP A 45 15.00 -9.14 -15.91
N LEU A 46 15.86 -9.04 -16.93
CA LEU A 46 17.30 -9.14 -16.72
C LEU A 46 17.85 -7.97 -15.90
N LEU A 47 17.41 -6.74 -16.18
CA LEU A 47 17.83 -5.57 -15.43
C LEU A 47 17.36 -5.64 -13.98
N PHE A 48 16.13 -6.08 -13.75
CA PHE A 48 15.61 -6.28 -12.40
C PHE A 48 16.37 -7.36 -11.64
N ALA A 49 16.73 -8.47 -12.31
CA ALA A 49 17.47 -9.56 -11.69
C ALA A 49 18.95 -9.23 -11.38
N LYS A 50 19.56 -8.28 -12.11
CA LYS A 50 20.99 -7.94 -11.97
C LYS A 50 21.23 -6.62 -11.23
N CYS A 51 20.26 -5.72 -11.21
CA CYS A 51 20.34 -4.41 -10.57
C CYS A 51 19.36 -4.36 -9.39
N GLU A 52 19.74 -4.95 -8.26
CA GLU A 52 18.89 -5.10 -7.06
C GLU A 52 18.42 -3.76 -6.47
N MET A 53 19.26 -2.73 -6.54
CA MET A 53 18.93 -1.38 -6.06
C MET A 53 18.11 -0.54 -7.04
N LEU A 54 17.72 -1.08 -8.21
CA LEU A 54 17.01 -0.31 -9.22
C LEU A 54 15.50 -0.24 -8.91
N SER A 55 14.92 0.96 -9.04
CA SER A 55 13.48 1.17 -8.86
C SER A 55 12.67 0.63 -10.04
N PRO A 56 11.71 -0.30 -9.83
CA PRO A 56 10.84 -0.80 -10.89
C PRO A 56 9.94 0.27 -11.49
N SER A 57 9.45 1.19 -10.65
CA SER A 57 8.59 2.30 -11.10
C SER A 57 9.37 3.18 -12.07
N TRP A 58 10.57 3.61 -11.69
CA TRP A 58 11.43 4.39 -12.57
C TRP A 58 11.85 3.63 -13.82
N LEU A 59 12.14 2.34 -13.69
CA LEU A 59 12.50 1.50 -14.83
C LEU A 59 11.38 1.42 -15.88
N LEU A 60 10.11 1.39 -15.45
CA LEU A 60 8.95 1.25 -16.33
C LEU A 60 8.41 2.60 -16.84
N THR A 61 8.31 3.61 -15.97
CA THR A 61 7.71 4.91 -16.30
C THR A 61 8.75 5.98 -16.64
N GLY A 62 9.99 5.84 -16.14
CA GLY A 62 11.01 6.89 -16.19
C GLY A 62 10.76 8.03 -15.19
N GLU A 63 9.83 7.85 -14.25
CA GLU A 63 9.47 8.84 -13.23
C GLU A 63 9.96 8.41 -11.84
N GLY A 64 10.35 9.39 -11.02
CA GLY A 64 10.84 9.16 -9.66
C GLY A 64 12.35 8.92 -9.58
N GLU A 65 12.79 8.30 -8.48
CA GLU A 65 14.20 8.01 -8.22
C GLU A 65 14.65 6.72 -8.92
N MET A 66 15.82 6.76 -9.55
CA MET A 66 16.42 5.61 -10.24
C MET A 66 16.78 4.48 -9.27
N LEU A 67 17.34 4.84 -8.11
CA LEU A 67 17.78 3.89 -7.10
C LEU A 67 16.80 3.86 -5.95
N ARG A 68 16.59 2.67 -5.40
CA ARG A 68 15.91 2.47 -4.13
C ARG A 68 16.89 2.82 -3.03
N ASN A 69 16.47 3.69 -2.12
CA ASN A 69 17.23 3.93 -0.90
C ASN A 69 17.16 2.65 -0.05
N GLU A 70 18.25 2.24 0.60
CA GLU A 70 18.27 1.01 1.42
C GLU A 70 17.28 1.06 2.62
N GLY A 71 16.67 2.23 2.87
CA GLY A 71 15.55 2.42 3.80
C GLY A 71 14.16 2.07 3.26
N ASP A 72 14.02 1.76 1.96
CA ASP A 72 12.73 1.52 1.30
C ASP A 72 12.30 0.04 1.24
N GLU A 73 13.15 -0.91 1.65
CA GLU A 73 12.78 -2.33 1.69
C GLU A 73 11.73 -2.65 2.76
N LYS A 74 11.50 -1.76 3.73
CA LYS A 74 10.34 -1.86 4.63
C LYS A 74 9.06 -1.26 4.06
N THR A 75 9.07 -0.87 2.79
CA THR A 75 8.10 0.10 2.31
C THR A 75 7.45 -0.30 0.99
N LEU A 76 7.18 -1.61 0.83
CA LEU A 76 6.00 -2.02 0.05
C LEU A 76 4.68 -1.85 0.82
N CYS A 77 4.68 -1.04 1.89
CA CYS A 77 3.45 -0.58 2.55
C CYS A 77 3.42 0.89 3.04
N HIS A 78 4.40 1.77 2.82
CA HIS A 78 4.42 3.09 3.49
C HIS A 78 5.22 4.23 2.79
N GLN A 79 4.95 4.59 1.54
CA GLN A 79 5.46 5.87 0.99
C GLN A 79 4.30 6.73 0.52
N ASN A 80 3.60 7.33 1.48
CA ASN A 80 3.09 8.69 1.29
C ASN A 80 3.36 9.46 2.59
N SER A 81 4.56 10.03 2.71
CA SER A 81 4.96 10.93 3.81
C SER A 81 4.33 12.32 3.73
N GLN A 82 3.26 12.47 2.94
CA GLN A 82 2.16 13.33 3.35
C GLN A 82 1.11 12.38 3.92
N GLU A 83 1.17 12.12 5.24
CA GLU A 83 -0.05 11.79 5.97
C GLU A 83 -1.02 12.92 5.64
N SER A 84 -1.87 12.69 4.64
CA SER A 84 -2.92 13.64 4.32
C SER A 84 -3.68 13.82 5.63
N PRO A 85 -3.86 15.05 6.13
CA PRO A 85 -4.59 15.31 7.39
C PRO A 85 -5.97 14.63 7.41
N ILE A 86 -6.47 14.30 6.22
CA ILE A 86 -7.62 13.48 5.91
C ILE A 86 -7.57 12.10 6.60
N ILE A 87 -6.45 11.37 6.57
CA ILE A 87 -6.33 10.02 7.18
C ILE A 87 -6.44 10.12 8.71
N GLY A 88 -5.75 11.09 9.31
CA GLY A 88 -5.85 11.36 10.75
C GLY A 88 -7.28 11.74 11.18
N HIS A 89 -7.96 12.58 10.38
CA HIS A 89 -9.35 12.94 10.61
C HIS A 89 -10.29 11.72 10.57
N PHE A 90 -10.12 10.82 9.59
CA PHE A 90 -10.92 9.60 9.49
C PHE A 90 -10.67 8.65 10.66
N LEU A 91 -9.42 8.47 11.10
CA LEU A 91 -9.11 7.63 12.27
C LEU A 91 -9.78 8.15 13.55
N ASN A 92 -9.76 9.46 13.76
CA ASN A 92 -10.44 10.07 14.90
C ASN A 92 -11.97 9.88 14.80
N THR A 93 -12.53 10.03 13.60
CA THR A 93 -13.96 9.80 13.35
C THR A 93 -14.36 8.34 13.63
N ILE A 94 -13.55 7.37 13.18
CA ILE A 94 -13.79 5.94 13.42
C ILE A 94 -13.78 5.63 14.93
N LYS A 95 -12.83 6.22 15.67
CA LYS A 95 -12.74 6.04 17.12
C LYS A 95 -13.99 6.58 17.83
N GLU A 96 -14.39 7.80 17.52
CA GLU A 96 -15.55 8.45 18.15
C GLU A 96 -16.85 7.68 17.84
N GLN A 97 -17.02 7.25 16.59
CA GLN A 97 -18.16 6.41 16.20
C GLN A 97 -18.19 5.07 16.94
N ALA A 98 -17.04 4.43 17.17
CA ALA A 98 -16.98 3.17 17.92
C ALA A 98 -17.44 3.34 19.37
N GLU A 99 -17.08 4.45 20.03
CA GLU A 99 -17.53 4.76 21.39
C GLU A 99 -19.03 5.02 21.46
N GLU A 100 -19.59 5.72 20.48
CA GLU A 100 -21.03 5.97 20.40
C GLU A 100 -21.81 4.67 20.12
N ILE A 101 -21.32 3.82 19.20
CA ILE A 101 -21.88 2.49 18.97
C ILE A 101 -21.87 1.67 20.27
N GLY A 102 -20.80 1.74 21.05
CA GLY A 102 -20.70 1.07 22.36
C GLY A 102 -21.78 1.55 23.34
N ARG A 103 -21.95 2.86 23.49
CA ARG A 103 -22.96 3.46 24.39
C ARG A 103 -24.39 3.14 23.94
N LEU A 104 -24.67 3.24 22.64
CA LEU A 104 -25.98 2.93 22.08
C LEU A 104 -26.33 1.46 22.27
N LYS A 105 -25.39 0.54 22.04
CA LYS A 105 -25.59 -0.91 22.28
C LYS A 105 -25.91 -1.21 23.75
N ALA A 106 -25.19 -0.60 24.70
CA ALA A 106 -25.47 -0.77 26.12
C ALA A 106 -26.86 -0.27 26.51
N ARG A 107 -27.29 0.88 25.96
CA ARG A 107 -28.61 1.44 26.23
C ARG A 107 -29.74 0.59 25.64
N ILE A 108 -29.54 0.01 24.46
CA ILE A 108 -30.49 -0.94 23.86
C ILE A 108 -30.64 -2.18 24.75
N GLU A 109 -29.54 -2.74 25.24
CA GLU A 109 -29.58 -3.91 26.15
C GLU A 109 -30.35 -3.62 27.45
N GLU A 110 -30.13 -2.44 28.05
CA GLU A 110 -30.84 -2.02 29.26
C GLU A 110 -32.35 -1.87 29.03
N LEU A 111 -32.74 -1.24 27.92
CA LEU A 111 -34.14 -1.06 27.55
C LEU A 111 -34.82 -2.40 27.24
N GLU A 112 -34.14 -3.33 26.57
CA GLU A 112 -34.66 -4.68 26.32
C GLU A 112 -34.86 -5.47 27.62
N ARG A 113 -33.94 -5.36 28.59
CA ARG A 113 -34.07 -5.97 29.92
C ARG A 113 -35.26 -5.39 30.70
N SER A 114 -35.40 -4.06 30.75
CA SER A 114 -36.52 -3.39 31.42
C SER A 114 -37.89 -3.75 30.79
N ARG A 115 -37.94 -3.91 29.46
CA ARG A 115 -39.17 -4.33 28.77
C ARG A 115 -39.50 -5.81 29.02
N GLY A 116 -38.49 -6.67 29.16
CA GLY A 116 -38.67 -8.08 29.53
C GLY A 116 -39.29 -8.25 30.92
N ASP A 117 -38.83 -7.46 31.90
CA ASP A 117 -39.33 -7.54 33.28
C ASP A 117 -40.77 -7.01 33.44
N ASN A 118 -41.14 -5.94 32.70
CA ASN A 118 -42.50 -5.39 32.73
C ASN A 118 -43.55 -6.27 32.01
N ALA A 119 -43.15 -7.10 31.05
CA ALA A 119 -44.07 -8.05 30.40
C ALA A 119 -44.41 -9.27 31.30
N GLY A 120 -43.55 -9.60 32.27
CA GLY A 120 -43.76 -10.70 33.21
C GLY A 120 -44.80 -10.42 34.30
N HIS A 121 -45.03 -9.14 34.66
CA HIS A 121 -45.89 -8.78 35.78
C HIS A 121 -47.35 -8.45 35.39
N ALA A 122 -47.62 -8.16 34.11
CA ALA A 122 -48.95 -7.79 33.63
C ALA A 122 -49.96 -8.95 33.53
N ARG A 123 -49.57 -10.21 33.82
CA ARG A 123 -50.45 -11.39 33.70
C ARG A 123 -51.02 -11.94 35.02
N SER A 124 -50.90 -11.24 36.15
CA SER A 124 -51.38 -11.77 37.45
C SER A 124 -52.22 -10.82 38.32
N SER A 125 -52.85 -9.79 37.74
CA SER A 125 -53.78 -8.97 38.51
C SER A 125 -55.09 -8.75 37.76
N GLY A 126 -56.17 -9.25 38.35
CA GLY A 126 -57.52 -8.74 38.10
C GLY A 126 -58.50 -9.67 37.40
N ILE A 127 -58.79 -10.86 37.95
CA ILE A 127 -60.16 -11.38 37.89
C ILE A 127 -60.70 -11.35 39.31
N ALA A 128 -61.37 -10.25 39.64
CA ALA A 128 -62.24 -10.17 40.80
C ALA A 128 -63.51 -10.96 40.44
N ASP A 129 -63.67 -12.10 41.11
CA ASP A 129 -64.89 -12.89 41.16
C ASP A 129 -65.97 -12.08 41.88
N VAL A 130 -67.11 -11.83 41.21
CA VAL A 130 -68.29 -11.21 41.80
C VAL A 130 -69.50 -12.05 41.41
N GLY A 131 -70.09 -12.71 42.41
CA GLY A 131 -71.53 -12.98 42.53
C GLY A 131 -72.06 -14.23 41.86
#